data_AF-A0A060BPU5-F1
#
_entry.id   AF-A0A060BPU5-F1
#
_cell.length_a   1.000
_cell.length_b   1.000
_cell.length_c   1.000
_cell.angle_alpha   90.00
_cell.angle_beta   90.00
_cell.angle_gamma   90.00
#
_symmetry.space_group_name_H-M   'P 1'
#
loop_
_entity.id
_entity.type
_entity.pdbx_description
1 polymer ?
#
loop_
_entity_poly.entity_id
_entity_poly.type
_entity_poly.pdbx_seq_one_letter_code
_entity_poly.pdbx_strand_id
1 'polypeptide(L)'
;ASSTNGITPHFRLINKGSSSISLADITLRYFFTEEGTQAETFWCDWSSAGSGNVSGTFSKISPAKSGADTYLKISFSANAGTLAPNASVEIQGRFSKSDWTNYDQTDDYSFNSSGTSYSDWSKVAAYYDGDLVWGSQPQ
;
A
#
# COMPACT_ATOMS: atom_id res chain seq x y z
N ALA A 1 -1.40 16.99 4.93
CA ALA A 1 -1.30 18.20 4.10
C ALA A 1 -1.58 17.79 2.65
N SER A 2 -2.14 18.67 1.82
CA SER A 2 -2.39 18.38 0.40
C SER A 2 -1.08 18.11 -0.35
N SER A 3 -0.06 18.95 -0.12
CA SER A 3 1.30 18.71 -0.61
C SER A 3 2.21 18.16 0.49
N THR A 4 3.04 17.18 0.17
CA THR A 4 3.97 16.52 1.12
C THR A 4 5.21 16.00 0.40
N ASN A 5 6.37 15.96 1.08
CA ASN A 5 7.59 15.31 0.55
C ASN A 5 7.69 13.82 0.91
N GLY A 6 6.70 13.30 1.63
CA GLY A 6 6.57 11.87 1.91
C GLY A 6 5.12 11.47 2.17
N ILE A 7 4.69 10.39 1.54
CA ILE A 7 3.36 9.81 1.70
C ILE A 7 3.46 8.68 2.73
N THR A 8 2.49 8.61 3.65
CA THR A 8 2.53 7.72 4.83
C THR A 8 1.35 6.74 4.82
N PRO A 9 1.36 5.68 3.98
CA PRO A 9 0.25 4.75 3.94
C PRO A 9 0.24 3.82 5.15
N HIS A 10 -0.91 3.74 5.84
CA HIS A 10 -1.13 2.85 6.97
C HIS A 10 -2.20 1.81 6.61
N PHE A 11 -1.86 0.53 6.72
CA PHE A 11 -2.75 -0.59 6.41
C PHE A 11 -3.00 -1.44 7.64
N ARG A 12 -4.23 -1.93 7.76
CA ARG A 12 -4.59 -3.05 8.63
C ARG A 12 -5.28 -4.11 7.79
N LEU A 13 -4.57 -5.20 7.52
CA LEU A 13 -5.09 -6.35 6.80
C LEU A 13 -5.70 -7.33 7.80
N ILE A 14 -6.92 -7.79 7.54
CA ILE A 14 -7.65 -8.72 8.41
C ILE A 14 -8.01 -9.95 7.58
N ASN A 15 -7.68 -11.14 8.06
CA ASN A 15 -8.13 -12.38 7.45
C ASN A 15 -9.59 -12.64 7.85
N LYS A 16 -10.55 -12.36 6.96
CA LYS A 16 -11.97 -12.66 7.17
C LYS A 16 -12.38 -14.07 6.73
N GLY A 17 -11.43 -14.89 6.27
CA GLY A 17 -11.64 -16.28 5.89
C GLY A 17 -11.64 -17.26 7.07
N SER A 18 -11.77 -18.55 6.78
CA SER A 18 -11.82 -19.63 7.76
C SER A 18 -10.52 -20.44 7.90
N SER A 19 -9.53 -20.18 7.04
CA SER A 19 -8.21 -20.81 7.07
C SER A 19 -7.10 -19.78 7.28
N SER A 20 -5.97 -20.21 7.82
CA SER A 20 -4.76 -19.37 7.89
C SER A 20 -4.23 -19.08 6.50
N ILE A 21 -3.73 -17.87 6.30
CA ILE A 21 -3.15 -17.40 5.03
C ILE A 21 -1.66 -17.09 5.25
N SER A 22 -0.77 -17.51 4.36
CA SER A 22 0.62 -17.05 4.38
C SER A 22 0.68 -15.58 3.98
N LEU A 23 1.36 -14.73 4.77
CA LEU A 23 1.51 -13.33 4.42
C LEU A 23 2.34 -13.14 3.13
N ALA A 24 3.23 -14.09 2.82
CA ALA A 24 4.03 -14.06 1.59
C ALA A 24 3.19 -14.14 0.31
N ASP A 25 1.97 -14.68 0.39
CA ASP A 25 1.03 -14.79 -0.74
C ASP A 25 0.19 -13.51 -0.91
N ILE A 26 0.36 -12.53 -0.01
CA ILE A 26 -0.37 -11.28 -0.02
C ILE A 26 0.47 -10.15 -0.63
N THR A 27 -0.18 -9.37 -1.50
CA THR A 27 0.34 -8.05 -1.88
C THR A 27 -0.73 -6.98 -1.73
N LEU A 28 -0.32 -5.76 -1.39
CA LEU A 28 -1.19 -4.59 -1.30
C LEU A 28 -0.76 -3.56 -2.33
N ARG A 29 -1.70 -2.78 -2.88
CA ARG A 29 -1.42 -1.66 -3.78
C ARG A 29 -2.05 -0.37 -3.29
N TYR A 30 -1.22 0.68 -3.24
CA TYR A 30 -1.62 2.07 -3.06
C TYR A 30 -1.36 2.81 -4.38
N PHE A 31 -2.38 3.43 -4.95
CA PHE A 31 -2.39 4.08 -6.26
C PHE A 31 -2.33 5.60 -6.10
N PHE A 32 -1.45 6.24 -6.86
CA PHE A 32 -1.14 7.67 -6.72
C PHE A 32 -0.60 8.22 -8.05
N THR A 33 -0.52 9.54 -8.16
CA THR A 33 0.19 10.23 -9.25
C THR A 33 1.59 10.60 -8.76
N GLU A 34 2.62 10.34 -9.58
CA GLU A 34 4.01 10.51 -9.11
C GLU A 34 4.44 11.99 -9.06
N GLU A 35 3.84 12.89 -9.85
CA GLU A 35 4.33 14.27 -10.07
C GLU A 35 5.85 14.32 -10.36
N GLY A 36 6.33 13.51 -11.28
CA GLY A 36 7.76 13.45 -11.58
C GLY A 36 8.18 12.18 -12.30
N THR A 37 9.47 11.91 -12.23
CA THR A 37 10.11 10.67 -12.73
C THR A 37 11.27 10.23 -11.84
N GLN A 38 11.35 10.78 -10.63
CA GLN A 38 12.42 10.52 -9.68
C GLN A 38 12.28 9.12 -9.11
N ALA A 39 13.41 8.46 -8.83
CA ALA A 39 13.35 7.18 -8.13
C ALA A 39 12.69 7.35 -6.75
N GLU A 40 11.79 6.44 -6.41
CA GLU A 40 11.08 6.43 -5.13
C GLU A 40 11.62 5.34 -4.22
N THR A 41 11.62 5.59 -2.92
CA THR A 41 12.02 4.60 -1.90
C THR A 41 10.91 4.45 -0.87
N PHE A 42 10.60 3.19 -0.53
CA PHE A 42 9.66 2.84 0.52
C PHE A 42 10.39 2.32 1.76
N TRP A 43 9.90 2.68 2.93
CA TRP A 43 10.31 2.15 4.23
C TRP A 43 9.08 1.68 4.99
N CYS A 44 9.16 0.49 5.58
CA CYS A 44 8.23 0.08 6.62
C CYS A 44 8.80 0.53 7.97
N ASP A 45 8.15 1.50 8.62
CA ASP A 45 8.56 1.99 9.92
C ASP A 45 8.18 0.99 11.02
N TRP A 46 6.99 0.37 10.89
CA TRP A 46 6.50 -0.61 11.83
C TRP A 46 5.51 -1.59 11.19
N SER A 47 5.57 -2.85 11.60
CA SER A 47 4.56 -3.86 11.29
C SER A 47 4.51 -4.92 12.38
N SER A 48 3.32 -5.44 12.66
CA SER A 48 3.16 -6.60 13.56
C SER A 48 3.76 -7.91 12.99
N ALA A 49 4.06 -7.97 11.69
CA ALA A 49 4.81 -9.06 11.06
C ALA A 49 6.35 -8.83 11.07
N GLY A 50 6.81 -7.74 11.72
CA GLY A 50 8.20 -7.28 11.69
C GLY A 50 8.49 -6.43 10.46
N SER A 51 8.98 -5.20 10.65
CA SER A 51 9.22 -4.25 9.55
C SER A 51 10.23 -4.76 8.51
N GLY A 52 11.25 -5.51 8.93
CA GLY A 52 12.22 -6.15 8.03
C GLY A 52 11.63 -7.22 7.09
N ASN A 53 10.39 -7.66 7.34
CA ASN A 53 9.66 -8.58 6.48
C ASN A 53 8.73 -7.86 5.48
N VAL A 54 8.63 -6.53 5.53
CA VAL A 54 7.74 -5.75 4.66
C VAL A 54 8.58 -4.93 3.69
N SER A 55 8.29 -5.07 2.40
CA SER A 55 8.99 -4.40 1.31
C SER A 55 8.01 -3.66 0.41
N GLY A 56 8.50 -2.64 -0.28
CA GLY A 56 7.72 -1.85 -1.23
C GLY A 56 8.44 -1.74 -2.57
N THR A 57 7.69 -1.82 -3.66
CA THR A 57 8.19 -1.57 -5.03
C THR A 57 7.22 -0.64 -5.75
N PHE A 58 7.73 0.18 -6.65
CA PHE A 58 6.93 1.13 -7.43
C PHE A 58 6.77 0.61 -8.86
N SER A 59 5.60 0.82 -9.45
CA SER A 59 5.32 0.38 -10.81
C SER A 59 4.40 1.36 -11.51
N LYS A 60 4.70 1.65 -12.78
CA LYS A 60 3.89 2.52 -13.63
C LYS A 60 2.62 1.82 -14.10
N ILE A 61 1.54 2.59 -14.15
CA ILE A 61 0.26 2.18 -14.73
C ILE A 61 0.23 2.70 -16.17
N SER A 62 0.07 1.79 -17.13
CA SER A 62 0.03 2.14 -18.54
C SER A 62 -1.17 1.48 -19.23
N PRO A 63 -2.08 2.26 -19.84
CA PRO A 63 -2.12 3.73 -19.82
C PRO A 63 -2.44 4.27 -18.41
N ALA A 64 -1.95 5.46 -18.08
CA ALA A 64 -2.27 6.15 -16.83
C ALA A 64 -3.79 6.35 -16.69
N LYS A 65 -4.27 6.29 -15.45
CA LYS A 65 -5.69 6.37 -15.08
C LYS A 65 -5.96 7.64 -14.28
N SER A 66 -7.24 7.99 -14.14
CA SER A 66 -7.62 9.16 -13.35
C SER A 66 -7.15 9.00 -11.90
N GLY A 67 -6.26 9.89 -11.47
CA GLY A 67 -5.65 9.89 -10.13
C GLY A 67 -4.64 8.76 -9.88
N ALA A 68 -4.16 8.09 -10.94
CA ALA A 68 -3.14 7.07 -10.77
C ALA A 68 -2.31 6.85 -12.05
N ASP A 69 -1.04 7.23 -12.00
CA ASP A 69 -0.03 6.82 -12.99
C ASP A 69 0.99 5.83 -12.42
N THR A 70 0.97 5.62 -11.10
CA THR A 70 1.93 4.82 -10.35
C THR A 70 1.20 4.08 -9.22
N TYR A 71 1.73 2.92 -8.82
CA TYR A 71 1.34 2.29 -7.56
C TYR A 71 2.55 1.80 -6.75
N LEU A 72 2.44 1.93 -5.44
CA LEU A 72 3.28 1.23 -4.47
C LEU A 72 2.69 -0.17 -4.27
N LYS A 73 3.46 -1.20 -4.58
CA LYS A 73 3.18 -2.60 -4.22
C LYS A 73 3.92 -2.97 -2.94
N ILE A 74 3.17 -3.24 -1.87
CA ILE A 74 3.71 -3.77 -0.62
C ILE A 74 3.67 -5.31 -0.69
N SER A 75 4.77 -5.96 -0.32
CA SER A 75 4.90 -7.42 -0.24
C SER A 75 5.57 -7.85 1.06
N PHE A 76 5.26 -9.08 1.49
CA PHE A 76 5.83 -9.70 2.67
C PHE A 76 6.88 -10.76 2.30
N SER A 77 7.90 -10.91 3.14
CA SER A 77 8.88 -12.00 3.00
C SER A 77 8.27 -13.36 3.39
N ALA A 78 8.93 -14.46 3.01
CA ALA A 78 8.56 -15.80 3.48
C ALA A 78 8.60 -15.95 5.02
N ASN A 79 9.36 -15.08 5.71
CA ASN A 79 9.49 -15.10 7.17
C ASN A 79 8.45 -14.22 7.88
N ALA A 80 7.54 -13.58 7.15
CA ALA A 80 6.47 -12.77 7.73
C ALA A 80 5.45 -13.60 8.53
N GLY A 81 5.41 -14.91 8.30
CA GLY A 81 4.52 -15.84 8.98
C GLY A 81 3.12 -15.92 8.35
N THR A 82 2.16 -16.36 9.14
CA THR A 82 0.78 -16.61 8.69
C THR A 82 -0.23 -15.75 9.44
N LEU A 83 -1.28 -15.32 8.76
CA LEU A 83 -2.42 -14.62 9.33
C LEU A 83 -3.56 -15.61 9.59
N ALA A 84 -3.80 -15.93 10.87
CA ALA A 84 -4.87 -16.81 11.30
C ALA A 84 -6.27 -16.21 11.01
N PRO A 85 -7.35 -17.03 10.97
CA PRO A 85 -8.71 -16.52 10.84
C PRO A 85 -9.03 -15.44 11.88
N ASN A 86 -9.63 -14.34 11.44
CA ASN A 86 -9.97 -13.13 12.20
C ASN A 86 -8.77 -12.37 12.82
N ALA A 87 -7.54 -12.80 12.59
CA ALA A 87 -6.35 -12.06 13.00
C ALA A 87 -6.06 -10.91 12.02
N SER A 88 -5.27 -9.94 12.48
CA SER A 88 -4.85 -8.79 11.69
C SER A 88 -3.34 -8.57 11.70
N VAL A 89 -2.80 -8.09 10.57
CA VAL A 89 -1.47 -7.50 10.49
C VAL A 89 -1.59 -6.02 10.20
N GLU A 90 -0.78 -5.22 10.89
CA GLU A 90 -0.68 -3.78 10.63
C GLU A 90 0.62 -3.47 9.90
N ILE A 91 0.57 -2.48 9.02
CA ILE A 91 1.72 -1.98 8.26
C ILE A 91 1.66 -0.45 8.32
N GLN A 92 2.69 0.15 8.88
CA GLN A 92 2.94 1.59 8.83
C GLN A 92 4.15 1.80 7.94
N GLY A 93 3.92 2.45 6.80
CA GLY A 93 4.94 2.71 5.81
C GLY A 93 5.05 4.18 5.48
N ARG A 94 6.17 4.53 4.84
CA ARG A 94 6.42 5.82 4.24
C ARG A 94 7.15 5.63 2.92
N PHE A 95 6.93 6.55 1.99
CA PHE A 95 7.77 6.65 0.81
C PHE A 95 8.00 8.10 0.39
N SER A 96 9.10 8.31 -0.32
CA SER A 96 9.45 9.60 -0.91
C SER A 96 10.28 9.45 -2.18
N LYS A 97 10.30 10.51 -2.99
CA LYS A 97 11.24 10.70 -4.10
C LYS A 97 12.65 10.88 -3.58
N SER A 98 13.64 10.45 -4.37
CA SER A 98 15.06 10.54 -4.01
C SER A 98 15.57 11.96 -3.78
N ASP A 99 14.92 12.95 -4.40
CA ASP A 99 15.26 14.38 -4.26
C ASP A 99 14.36 15.13 -3.27
N TRP A 100 13.45 14.43 -2.59
CA TRP A 100 12.50 14.99 -1.64
C TRP A 100 11.57 16.07 -2.22
N THR A 101 11.40 16.10 -3.54
CA THR A 101 10.35 16.92 -4.15
C THR A 101 8.98 16.44 -3.71
N ASN A 102 8.02 17.36 -3.69
CA ASN A 102 6.70 17.08 -3.15
C ASN A 102 5.84 16.23 -4.10
N TYR A 103 4.88 15.53 -3.51
CA TYR A 103 3.69 14.99 -4.14
C TYR A 103 2.50 15.94 -3.91
N ASP A 104 1.48 15.84 -4.74
CA ASP A 104 0.12 16.29 -4.42
C ASP A 104 -0.72 15.06 -4.07
N GLN A 105 -1.22 14.98 -2.84
CA GLN A 105 -2.05 13.84 -2.44
C GLN A 105 -3.51 14.03 -2.83
N THR A 106 -3.93 15.22 -3.27
CA THR A 106 -5.35 15.52 -3.48
C THR A 106 -5.93 14.92 -4.75
N ASP A 107 -5.09 14.59 -5.72
CA ASP A 107 -5.43 13.88 -6.95
C ASP A 107 -5.08 12.38 -6.90
N ASP A 108 -4.44 11.90 -5.84
CA ASP A 108 -4.19 10.48 -5.63
C ASP A 108 -5.46 9.64 -5.44
N TYR A 109 -5.60 8.58 -6.24
CA TYR A 109 -6.73 7.66 -6.16
C TYR A 109 -6.87 7.04 -4.76
N SER A 110 -5.77 6.59 -4.16
CA SER A 110 -5.80 5.92 -2.85
C SER A 110 -5.83 6.86 -1.65
N PHE A 111 -5.64 8.17 -1.85
CA PHE A 111 -5.60 9.11 -0.73
C PHE A 111 -6.98 9.30 -0.08
N ASN A 112 -6.99 9.26 1.25
CA ASN A 112 -8.15 9.56 2.06
C ASN A 112 -7.86 10.75 2.97
N SER A 113 -8.29 11.94 2.55
CA SER A 113 -8.03 13.21 3.25
C SER A 113 -8.71 13.34 4.62
N SER A 114 -9.74 12.54 4.89
CA SER A 114 -10.49 12.55 6.16
C SER A 114 -10.14 11.38 7.08
N GLY A 115 -9.24 10.48 6.66
CA GLY A 115 -8.84 9.31 7.43
C GLY A 115 -8.02 9.68 8.67
N THR A 116 -8.60 9.56 9.86
CA THR A 116 -7.90 9.73 11.15
C THR A 116 -7.75 8.42 11.93
N SER A 117 -8.36 7.34 11.44
CA SER A 117 -8.28 5.99 12.00
C SER A 117 -8.49 4.94 10.89
N TYR A 118 -8.17 3.68 11.18
CA TYR A 118 -8.40 2.60 10.23
C TYR A 118 -9.89 2.47 9.89
N SER A 119 -10.19 2.46 8.60
CA SER A 119 -11.52 2.25 8.05
C SER A 119 -11.44 1.33 6.83
N ASP A 120 -12.55 0.69 6.48
CA ASP A 120 -12.64 -0.06 5.24
C ASP A 120 -12.51 0.92 4.06
N TRP A 121 -11.47 0.76 3.26
CA TRP A 121 -11.14 1.66 2.15
C TRP A 121 -11.01 0.87 0.85
N SER A 122 -11.91 1.11 -0.10
CA SER A 122 -11.96 0.36 -1.36
C SER A 122 -11.03 0.93 -2.44
N LYS A 123 -10.45 2.12 -2.24
CA LYS A 123 -9.52 2.73 -3.21
C LYS A 123 -8.07 2.26 -3.03
N VAL A 124 -7.84 1.17 -2.32
CA VAL A 124 -6.59 0.40 -2.29
C VAL A 124 -6.93 -1.02 -2.71
N ALA A 125 -5.94 -1.80 -3.15
CA ALA A 125 -6.19 -3.18 -3.57
C ALA A 125 -5.38 -4.17 -2.72
N ALA A 126 -5.98 -5.30 -2.36
CA ALA A 126 -5.27 -6.44 -1.81
C ALA A 126 -5.41 -7.65 -2.73
N TYR A 127 -4.31 -8.39 -2.90
CA TYR A 127 -4.25 -9.59 -3.71
C TYR A 127 -3.81 -10.76 -2.85
N TYR A 128 -4.41 -11.92 -3.07
CA TYR A 128 -4.00 -13.20 -2.50
C TYR A 128 -3.71 -14.16 -3.65
N ASP A 129 -2.48 -14.66 -3.71
CA ASP A 129 -1.97 -15.51 -4.81
C ASP A 129 -2.21 -14.89 -6.21
N GLY A 130 -2.11 -13.56 -6.30
CA GLY A 130 -2.31 -12.80 -7.53
C GLY A 130 -3.76 -12.42 -7.85
N ASP A 131 -4.73 -13.01 -7.17
CA ASP A 131 -6.16 -12.69 -7.35
C ASP A 131 -6.58 -11.49 -6.49
N LEU A 132 -7.38 -10.58 -7.06
CA LEU A 132 -7.91 -9.42 -6.34
C LEU A 132 -8.96 -9.88 -5.31
N VAL A 133 -8.68 -9.66 -4.02
CA VAL A 133 -9.56 -10.05 -2.91
C VAL A 133 -10.15 -8.88 -2.13
N TRP A 134 -9.65 -7.66 -2.32
CA TRP A 134 -10.21 -6.45 -1.71
C TRP A 134 -10.02 -5.21 -2.58
N GLY A 135 -11.02 -4.34 -2.56
CA GLY A 135 -10.99 -3.01 -3.15
C GLY A 135 -11.05 -3.01 -4.68
N SER A 136 -10.62 -1.91 -5.27
CA SER A 136 -10.68 -1.69 -6.71
C SER A 136 -9.41 -1.03 -7.25
N GLN A 137 -9.14 -1.30 -8.53
CA GLN A 137 -8.12 -0.60 -9.30
C GLN A 137 -8.71 0.67 -9.91
N PRO A 138 -7.90 1.73 -10.12
CA PRO A 138 -8.31 2.91 -10.88
C PRO A 138 -8.73 2.51 -12.30
N GLN A 139 -9.78 3.17 -12.82
CA GLN A 139 -10.40 2.86 -14.12
C GLN A 139 -9.98 3.84 -15.20
#